data_AF-A0A0B1TPM2-F1
#
_entry.id   AF-A0A0B1TPM2-F1
#
_cell.length_a   1.000
_cell.length_b   1.000
_cell.length_c   1.000
_cell.angle_alpha   90.00
_cell.angle_beta   90.00
_cell.angle_gamma   90.00
#
_symmetry.space_group_name_H-M   'P 1'
#
loop_
_entity.id
_entity.type
_entity.pdbx_description
1 polymer ?
#
loop_
_entity_poly.entity_id
_entity_poly.type
_entity_poly.pdbx_seq_one_letter_code
_entity_poly.pdbx_strand_id
1 'polypeptide(L)' 'MLNILWTCFWWAFTSYLIVRLLKCLFILSKSFLVHFVAPVYNIDHLKDSWTVVTGGTDGIGRAYIE' A
#
# COMPACT_ATOMS: atom_id res chain seq x y z
N MET A 1 -21.33 37.75 -12.51
CA MET A 1 -20.28 37.47 -11.50
C MET A 1 -20.62 36.27 -10.60
N LEU A 2 -21.78 36.24 -9.94
CA LEU A 2 -22.14 35.15 -9.01
C LEU A 2 -22.13 33.75 -9.64
N ASN A 3 -22.69 33.59 -10.84
CA ASN A 3 -22.69 32.30 -11.56
C ASN A 3 -21.29 31.78 -11.89
N ILE A 4 -20.34 32.68 -12.20
CA ILE A 4 -18.96 32.31 -12.51
C ILE A 4 -18.27 31.81 -11.23
N LEU A 5 -18.42 32.53 -10.12
CA LEU A 5 -17.90 32.13 -8.82
C LEU A 5 -18.46 30.78 -8.36
N TRP A 6 -19.78 30.59 -8.51
CA TRP A 6 -20.43 29.32 -8.18
C TRP A 6 -19.89 28.16 -9.02
N THR A 7 -19.71 28.38 -10.33
CA THR A 7 -19.16 27.38 -11.24
C THR A 7 -17.72 27.02 -10.87
N CYS A 8 -16.87 28.01 -10.60
CA CYS A 8 -15.49 27.77 -10.16
C CYS A 8 -15.43 26.99 -8.83
N PHE A 9 -16.28 27.33 -7.86
CA PHE A 9 -16.37 26.62 -6.59
C PHE A 9 -16.79 25.16 -6.80
N TRP A 10 -17.80 24.92 -7.64
CA TRP A 10 -18.28 23.57 -7.92
C TRP A 10 -17.21 22.69 -8.58
N TRP A 11 -16.45 23.25 -9.54
CA TRP A 11 -15.33 22.54 -10.16
C TRP A 11 -14.19 22.25 -9.18
N ALA A 12 -13.86 23.19 -8.30
CA ALA A 12 -12.85 22.99 -7.26
C ALA A 12 -13.27 21.88 -6.27
N PHE A 13 -14.53 21.90 -5.83
CA PHE A 13 -15.06 20.88 -4.94
C PHE A 13 -15.12 19.49 -5.61
N THR A 14 -15.62 19.44 -6.85
CA THR A 14 -15.75 18.20 -7.62
C THR A 14 -14.39 17.57 -7.89
N SER A 15 -13.41 18.37 -8.35
CA SER A 15 -12.05 17.87 -8.60
C SER A 15 -11.38 17.35 -7.31
N TYR A 16 -11.57 18.04 -6.18
CA TYR A 16 -11.07 17.57 -4.89
C TYR A 16 -11.65 16.21 -4.48
N LEU A 17 -12.96 16.02 -4.63
CA LEU A 17 -13.62 14.74 -4.34
C LEU A 17 -13.12 13.63 -5.28
N ILE A 18 -13.06 13.90 -6.58
CA ILE A 18 -12.59 12.92 -7.58
C ILE A 18 -11.17 12.48 -7.26
N VAL A 19 -10.25 13.40 -6.96
CA VAL A 19 -8.85 13.06 -6.63
C VAL A 19 -8.78 12.16 -5.39
N ARG A 20 -9.60 12.42 -4.36
CA ARG A 20 -9.62 11.58 -3.15
C ARG A 20 -10.17 10.19 -3.42
N LEU A 21 -11.26 10.09 -4.19
CA LEU A 21 -11.86 8.82 -4.57
C LEU A 21 -10.89 7.99 -5.43
N LEU A 22 -10.24 8.61 -6.42
CA LEU A 22 -9.26 7.93 -7.26
C LEU A 22 -8.03 7.45 -6.45
N LYS A 23 -7.53 8.26 -5.52
CA LYS A 23 -6.44 7.82 -4.61
C LYS A 23 -6.85 6.63 -3.76
N CYS A 24 -8.07 6.65 -3.21
CA CYS A 24 -8.61 5.53 -2.44
C CYS A 24 -8.72 4.26 -3.30
N LEU A 25 -9.33 4.39 -4.48
CA LEU A 25 -9.50 3.29 -5.42
C LEU A 25 -8.15 2.71 -5.86
N PHE A 26 -7.16 3.57 -6.13
CA PHE A 26 -5.81 3.13 -6.46
C PHE A 26 -5.18 2.28 -5.36
N ILE A 27 -5.28 2.70 -4.09
CA ILE A 27 -4.74 1.94 -2.95
C ILE A 27 -5.45 0.59 -2.82
N LEU A 28 -6.78 0.57 -2.93
CA LEU A 28 -7.56 -0.67 -2.87
C LEU A 28 -7.19 -1.63 -4.01
N SER A 29 -7.09 -1.12 -5.24
CA SER A 29 -6.65 -1.91 -6.40
C SER A 29 -5.23 -2.45 -6.22
N LYS A 30 -4.29 -1.63 -5.73
CA LYS A 30 -2.92 -2.08 -5.42
C LYS A 30 -2.90 -3.18 -4.36
N SER A 31 -3.68 -3.02 -3.29
CA SER A 31 -3.82 -4.02 -2.24
C SER A 31 -4.35 -5.34 -2.79
N PHE A 32 -5.41 -5.28 -3.60
CA PHE A 32 -5.99 -6.45 -4.24
C PHE A 32 -4.97 -7.16 -5.15
N LEU A 33 -4.27 -6.41 -6.01
CA LEU A 33 -3.26 -6.99 -6.89
C LEU A 33 -2.13 -7.67 -6.10
N VAL A 34 -1.65 -7.08 -5.01
CA VAL A 34 -0.57 -7.67 -4.20
C VAL A 34 -1.03 -8.93 -3.47
N HIS A 35 -2.24 -8.98 -2.95
CA HIS A 35 -2.71 -10.12 -2.16
C HIS A 35 -3.22 -11.29 -3.01
N PHE A 36 -3.80 -11.00 -4.18
CA PHE A 36 -4.46 -12.03 -4.99
C PHE A 36 -3.75 -12.37 -6.29
N VAL A 37 -3.01 -11.43 -6.89
CA VAL A 37 -2.40 -11.62 -8.22
C VAL A 37 -0.89 -11.77 -8.13
N ALA A 38 -0.24 -11.06 -7.22
CA ALA A 38 1.21 -11.16 -7.09
C ALA A 38 1.59 -12.57 -6.62
N PRO A 39 2.45 -13.28 -7.38
CA PRO A 39 2.87 -14.61 -6.99
C PRO A 39 3.69 -14.53 -5.70
N VAL A 40 3.48 -15.50 -4.80
CA VAL A 40 4.34 -15.65 -3.63
C VAL A 40 5.75 -15.93 -4.12
N TYR A 41 6.69 -15.06 -3.75
CA TYR A 41 8.08 -15.24 -4.12
C TYR A 41 8.63 -16.49 -3.43
N ASN A 42 9.18 -17.43 -4.21
CA ASN A 42 9.76 -18.64 -3.66
C ASN A 42 11.06 -18.30 -2.90
N ILE A 43 11.00 -18.41 -1.58
CA ILE A 43 12.14 -18.21 -0.67
C ILE A 43 12.76 -19.53 -0.20
N ASP A 44 12.44 -20.66 -0.83
CA ASP A 44 12.95 -21.99 -0.41
C ASP A 44 14.48 -22.03 -0.48
N HIS A 45 15.09 -21.33 -1.43
CA HIS A 45 16.55 -21.20 -1.52
C HIS A 45 17.21 -20.56 -0.29
N LEU A 46 16.46 -19.82 0.53
CA LEU A 46 16.95 -19.18 1.75
C LEU A 46 16.80 -20.07 3.00
N LYS A 47 15.93 -21.10 2.97
CA LYS A 47 15.61 -21.90 4.17
C LYS A 47 16.81 -22.63 4.76
N ASP A 48 17.70 -23.13 3.90
CA ASP A 48 18.88 -23.89 4.30
C ASP A 48 20.18 -23.06 4.26
N SER A 49 20.06 -21.75 4.06
CA SER A 49 21.19 -20.84 4.01
C SER A 49 21.61 -20.40 5.42
N TRP A 50 22.90 -20.51 5.74
CA TRP A 50 23.44 -19.97 7.00
C TRP A 50 23.22 -18.45 7.03
N THR A 51 22.45 -17.99 8.02
CA THR A 51 21.99 -16.60 8.13
C THR A 51 22.24 -16.07 9.54
N VAL A 52 22.78 -14.86 9.64
CA VAL A 52 22.97 -14.17 10.93
C VAL A 52 21.78 -13.26 11.18
N VAL A 53 21.01 -13.55 12.23
CA VAL A 53 19.91 -12.69 12.70
C VAL A 53 20.42 -11.81 13.84
N THR A 54 20.55 -10.50 13.59
CA THR A 54 20.92 -9.53 14.62
C THR A 54 19.68 -9.10 15.42
N GLY A 55 19.85 -8.72 16.69
CA GLY A 55 18.73 -8.28 17.53
C GLY A 55 17.69 -9.38 17.83
N GLY A 56 18.09 -10.65 17.81
CA GLY A 56 17.21 -11.81 18.02
C GLY A 56 16.69 -12.02 19.44
N THR A 57 16.88 -11.06 20.35
CA THR A 57 16.50 -11.19 21.75
C THR A 57 14.98 -11.20 21.95
N ASP A 58 14.22 -10.54 21.07
CA ASP A 58 12.75 -10.43 21.14
C ASP A 58 12.12 -10.09 19.76
N GLY A 59 10.79 -10.12 19.68
CA GLY A 59 9.99 -9.65 18.55
C GLY A 59 10.25 -10.41 17.25
N ILE A 60 10.31 -9.66 16.14
CA ILE A 60 10.48 -10.23 14.80
C ILE A 60 11.81 -10.98 14.70
N GLY A 61 12.88 -10.46 15.29
CA GLY A 61 14.20 -11.09 15.26
C GLY A 61 14.21 -12.46 15.94
N ARG A 62 13.52 -12.60 17.08
CA ARG A 62 13.37 -13.88 17.78
C ARG A 62 12.58 -14.90 16.94
N ALA A 63 11.50 -14.46 16.29
CA ALA A 63 10.65 -15.31 15.46
C ALA A 63 11.34 -15.85 14.19
N TYR A 64 12.47 -15.28 13.77
CA TYR A 64 13.29 -15.82 12.67
C TYR A 64 14.31 -16.87 13.13
N ILE A 65 14.54 -17.01 14.43
CA ILE A 65 15.49 -17.97 15.03
C ILE A 65 14.76 -19.21 15.56
N GLU A 66 13.54 -19.05 16.08
CA GLU A 66 12.63 -20.13 16.50
C GLU A 66 12.02 -20.89 15.31
#